data_AF-A0A1C5JYM2-F1
#
_entry.id   AF-A0A1C5JYM2-F1
#
_cell.length_a   1.000
_cell.length_b   1.000
_cell.length_c   1.000
_cell.angle_alpha   90.00
_cell.angle_beta   90.00
_cell.angle_gamma   90.00
#
_symmetry.space_group_name_H-M   'P 1'
#
loop_
_entity.id
_entity.type
_entity.pdbx_description
1 polymer ?
#
loop_
_entity_poly.entity_id
_entity_poly.type
_entity_poly.pdbx_seq_one_letter_code
_entity_poly.pdbx_strand_id
1 'polypeptide(L)'
;MARRDDRERDVRRLLDELCVKLGICLPPAENRRLRESPPAGVDTFTDAVLEAEGMGDMGHPGLRRQVREVIDLHMSGWIGVGDR
;
A
#
# COMPACT_ATOMS: atom_id res chain seq x y z
N MET A 1 14.29 10.51 -15.31
CA MET A 1 14.25 9.59 -14.15
C MET A 1 13.30 10.01 -13.01
N ALA A 2 12.57 11.14 -13.12
CA ALA A 2 11.70 11.65 -12.05
C ALA A 2 10.48 10.77 -11.70
N ARG A 3 9.87 10.06 -12.66
CA ARG A 3 8.62 9.31 -12.43
C ARG A 3 8.73 8.10 -11.50
N ARG A 4 9.94 7.57 -11.27
CA ARG A 4 10.15 6.36 -10.46
C ARG A 4 10.28 6.70 -8.97
N ASP A 5 10.91 7.83 -8.66
CA ASP A 5 11.15 8.30 -7.29
C ASP A 5 9.85 8.80 -6.63
N ASP A 6 9.02 9.55 -7.36
CA ASP A 6 7.70 9.99 -6.88
C ASP A 6 6.84 8.80 -6.44
N ARG A 7 6.73 7.77 -7.29
CA ARG A 7 5.94 6.56 -6.97
C ARG A 7 6.48 5.81 -5.75
N GLU A 8 7.79 5.76 -5.57
CA GLU A 8 8.41 5.11 -4.40
C GLU A 8 8.12 5.87 -3.10
N ARG A 9 8.15 7.21 -3.14
CA ARG A 9 7.82 8.08 -2.01
C ARG A 9 6.35 8.02 -1.65
N ASP A 10 5.49 7.95 -2.67
CA ASP A 10 4.06 7.75 -2.54
C ASP A 10 3.71 6.40 -1.90
N VAL A 11 4.32 5.31 -2.38
CA VAL A 11 4.18 3.98 -1.75
C VAL A 11 4.68 4.02 -0.31
N ARG A 12 5.81 4.67 -0.05
CA ARG A 12 6.32 4.78 1.33
C ARG A 12 5.35 5.52 2.26
N ARG A 13 4.74 6.62 1.80
CA ARG A 13 3.71 7.33 2.57
C ARG A 13 2.46 6.49 2.81
N LEU A 14 2.02 5.75 1.79
CA LEU A 14 0.90 4.83 1.92
C LEU A 14 1.17 3.77 3.01
N LEU A 15 2.35 3.14 2.99
CA LEU A 15 2.72 2.12 3.99
C LEU A 15 2.85 2.72 5.39
N ASP A 16 3.37 3.93 5.53
CA ASP A 16 3.44 4.66 6.80
C ASP A 16 2.04 5.00 7.33
N GLU A 17 1.13 5.45 6.47
CA GLU A 17 -0.24 5.75 6.84
C GLU A 17 -1.00 4.50 7.29
N LEU A 18 -0.80 3.36 6.61
CA LEU A 18 -1.36 2.07 7.02
C LEU A 18 -0.84 1.63 8.40
N CYS A 19 0.44 1.86 8.68
CA CYS A 19 1.04 1.58 9.98
C CYS A 19 0.43 2.45 11.09
N VAL A 20 0.34 3.76 10.88
CA VAL A 20 -0.16 4.69 11.91
C VAL A 20 -1.68 4.61 12.09
N LYS A 21 -2.46 4.51 11.00
CA LYS A 21 -3.94 4.49 11.07
C LYS A 21 -4.50 3.12 11.43
N LEU A 22 -3.94 2.06 10.83
CA LEU A 22 -4.51 0.71 10.92
C LEU A 22 -3.67 -0.24 11.77
N GLY A 23 -2.46 0.17 12.20
CA GLY A 23 -1.55 -0.68 12.96
C GLY A 23 -0.83 -1.72 12.12
N ILE A 24 -0.83 -1.60 10.79
CA ILE A 24 -0.20 -2.56 9.88
C ILE A 24 1.22 -2.10 9.58
N CYS A 25 2.19 -2.65 10.29
CA CYS A 25 3.58 -2.25 10.20
C CYS A 25 4.38 -3.32 9.45
N LEU A 26 4.49 -3.15 8.13
CA LEU A 26 5.19 -4.15 7.32
C LEU A 26 6.67 -4.25 7.72
N PRO A 27 7.23 -5.47 7.76
CA PRO A 27 8.64 -5.67 7.99
C PRO A 27 9.47 -4.96 6.90
N PRO A 28 10.69 -4.48 7.23
CA PRO A 28 11.49 -3.66 6.32
C PRO A 28 11.84 -4.36 5.01
N ALA A 29 11.89 -5.70 5.01
CA ALA A 29 12.10 -6.48 3.79
C ALA A 29 10.91 -6.37 2.82
N GLU A 30 9.68 -6.56 3.31
CA GLU A 30 8.47 -6.50 2.49
C GLU A 30 8.09 -5.07 2.12
N ASN A 31 8.30 -4.11 3.01
CA ASN A 31 8.16 -2.68 2.72
C ASN A 31 9.03 -2.29 1.51
N ARG A 32 10.29 -2.75 1.48
CA ARG A 32 11.19 -2.51 0.35
C ARG A 32 10.68 -3.20 -0.92
N ARG A 33 10.21 -4.45 -0.86
CA ARG A 33 9.66 -5.16 -2.02
C ARG A 33 8.44 -4.46 -2.63
N LEU A 34 7.51 -3.99 -1.80
CA LEU A 34 6.34 -3.25 -2.26
C LEU A 34 6.69 -1.88 -2.84
N ARG A 35 7.76 -1.26 -2.36
CA ARG A 35 8.31 -0.01 -2.92
C ARG A 35 8.98 -0.24 -4.27
N GLU A 36 9.80 -1.28 -4.40
CA GLU A 36 10.52 -1.62 -5.64
C GLU A 36 9.59 -2.16 -6.73
N SER A 37 8.58 -2.93 -6.33
CA SER A 37 7.63 -3.59 -7.21
C SER A 37 6.21 -3.48 -6.68
N PRO A 38 5.59 -2.29 -6.73
CA PRO A 38 4.23 -2.09 -6.26
C PRO A 38 3.25 -2.90 -7.12
N PRO A 39 2.40 -3.75 -6.51
CA PRO A 39 1.40 -4.49 -7.25
C PRO A 39 0.42 -3.56 -7.95
N ALA A 40 0.00 -3.96 -9.15
CA ALA A 40 -1.00 -3.24 -9.93
C ALA A 40 -2.39 -3.65 -9.45
N GLY A 41 -3.09 -2.73 -8.79
CA GLY A 41 -4.46 -2.92 -8.33
C GLY A 41 -4.60 -2.90 -6.81
N VAL A 42 -5.70 -2.31 -6.35
CA VAL A 42 -6.00 -2.09 -4.95
C VAL A 42 -6.13 -3.42 -4.19
N ASP A 43 -6.88 -4.37 -4.74
CA ASP A 43 -7.09 -5.68 -4.09
C ASP A 43 -5.80 -6.50 -3.99
N THR A 44 -4.99 -6.55 -5.05
CA THR A 44 -3.68 -7.23 -5.03
C THR A 44 -2.71 -6.57 -4.06
N PHE A 45 -2.72 -5.25 -3.96
CA PHE A 45 -1.90 -4.52 -3.00
C PHE A 45 -2.36 -4.78 -1.56
N THR A 46 -3.67 -4.80 -1.34
CA THR A 46 -4.26 -5.10 -0.03
C THR A 46 -3.84 -6.48 0.44
N ASP A 47 -3.92 -7.47 -0.44
CA ASP A 47 -3.52 -8.85 -0.18
C ASP A 47 -2.02 -8.93 0.15
N ALA A 48 -1.17 -8.36 -0.70
CA ALA A 48 0.27 -8.34 -0.50
C ALA A 48 0.69 -7.63 0.80
N VAL A 49 -0.01 -6.57 1.22
CA VAL A 49 0.24 -5.89 2.50
C VAL A 49 -0.15 -6.76 3.69
N LEU A 50 -1.30 -7.44 3.61
CA LEU A 50 -1.78 -8.31 4.68
C LEU A 50 -0.91 -9.57 4.82
N GLU A 51 -0.50 -10.15 3.69
CA GLU A 51 0.47 -11.26 3.66
C GLU A 51 1.83 -10.82 4.20
N ALA A 52 2.33 -9.64 3.79
CA ALA A 52 3.59 -9.10 4.25
C ALA A 52 3.63 -8.82 5.75
N GLU A 53 2.50 -8.43 6.34
CA GLU A 53 2.38 -8.26 7.79
C GLU A 53 2.23 -9.60 8.54
N GLY A 54 2.05 -10.72 7.83
CA GLY A 54 1.81 -12.02 8.46
C GLY A 54 0.42 -12.16 9.09
N MET A 55 -0.52 -11.24 8.76
CA MET A 55 -1.93 -11.31 9.14
C MET A 55 -2.82 -11.94 8.06
N GLY A 56 -2.23 -12.57 7.03
CA GLY A 56 -2.95 -13.10 5.87
C GLY A 56 -4.09 -14.08 6.19
N ASP A 57 -3.97 -14.88 7.26
CA ASP A 57 -4.96 -15.92 7.62
C ASP A 57 -5.84 -15.57 8.84
N MET A 58 -5.37 -14.72 9.77
CA MET A 58 -6.16 -14.24 10.93
C MET A 58 -7.06 -13.04 10.58
N GLY A 59 -7.39 -12.88 9.30
CA GLY A 59 -7.98 -11.67 8.73
C GLY A 59 -9.30 -11.27 9.36
N HIS A 60 -9.26 -10.24 10.20
CA HIS A 60 -10.46 -9.49 10.55
C HIS A 60 -11.03 -8.91 9.24
N PRO A 61 -12.24 -9.28 8.79
CA PRO A 61 -12.81 -8.78 7.53
C PRO A 61 -12.93 -7.26 7.50
N GLY A 62 -13.05 -6.63 8.67
CA GLY A 62 -13.00 -5.17 8.82
C GLY A 62 -11.63 -4.54 8.55
N LEU A 63 -10.53 -5.23 8.84
CA LEU A 63 -9.18 -4.71 8.59
C LEU A 63 -8.88 -4.70 7.09
N ARG A 64 -9.18 -5.80 6.38
CA ARG A 64 -9.00 -5.87 4.91
C ARG A 64 -9.74 -4.75 4.19
N ARG A 65 -10.97 -4.45 4.61
CA ARG A 65 -11.75 -3.36 4.03
C ARG A 65 -11.09 -1.99 4.25
N GLN A 66 -10.61 -1.71 5.45
CA GLN A 66 -9.95 -0.44 5.76
C GLN A 66 -8.63 -0.26 4.99
N VAL A 67 -7.83 -1.32 4.89
CA VAL A 67 -6.58 -1.31 4.11
C VAL A 67 -6.87 -1.01 2.64
N ARG A 68 -7.87 -1.69 2.08
CA ARG A 68 -8.36 -1.45 0.71
C ARG A 68 -8.77 0.00 0.50
N GLU A 69 -9.52 0.60 1.41
CA GLU A 69 -9.96 2.00 1.29
C GLU A 69 -8.78 2.98 1.29
N VAL A 70 -7.78 2.78 2.16
CA VAL A 70 -6.58 3.65 2.20
C VAL A 70 -5.74 3.52 0.92
N ILE A 71 -5.57 2.30 0.41
CA ILE A 71 -4.85 2.05 -0.84
C ILE A 71 -5.62 2.63 -2.04
N ASP A 72 -6.94 2.46 -2.09
CA ASP A 72 -7.80 2.98 -3.15
C ASP A 72 -7.72 4.51 -3.24
N LEU A 73 -7.73 5.20 -2.09
CA LEU A 73 -7.57 6.64 -2.01
C LEU A 73 -6.22 7.10 -2.58
N HIS A 74 -5.12 6.41 -2.24
CA HIS A 74 -3.80 6.74 -2.78
C HIS A 74 -3.68 6.41 -4.28
N MET A 75 -4.16 5.24 -4.72
CA MET A 75 -4.14 4.86 -6.13
C MET A 75 -5.00 5.78 -7.00
N SER A 76 -6.16 6.20 -6.51
CA SER A 76 -7.01 7.19 -7.19
C SER A 76 -6.32 8.56 -7.29
N GLY A 77 -5.52 8.92 -6.30
CA GLY A 77 -4.63 10.09 -6.35
C GLY A 77 -3.52 9.97 -7.39
N TRP A 78 -2.96 8.77 -7.59
CA TRP A 78 -1.92 8.52 -8.60
C TRP A 78 -2.44 8.50 -10.03
N ILE A 79 -3.69 8.05 -10.24
CA ILE A 79 -4.35 8.05 -11.55
C ILE A 79 -4.78 9.49 -11.95
N GLY A 80 -4.87 10.41 -10.98
CA GLY A 80 -5.27 11.81 -11.20
C GLY A 80 -4.14 12.82 -11.46
N VAL A 81 -2.86 12.46 -11.28
CA VAL A 81 -1.74 13.41 -11.50
C VAL A 81 -1.10 13.22 -12.88
N GLY A 82 -1.91 13.45 -13.91
CA GLY A 82 -1.50 13.23 -15.30
C GLY A 82 -2.13 14.13 -16.35
N ASP A 83 -2.85 15.19 -15.96
CA ASP A 83 -3.33 16.20 -16.93
C ASP A 83 -3.51 17.57 -16.25
N ARG A 84 -2.48 18.42 -16.32
CA ARG A 84 -2.64 19.86 -16.43
C ARG A 84 -1.41 20.51 -17.05
#